data_AF-A0A2E5G3R1-F1
#
_entry.id   AF-A0A2E5G3R1-F1
#
_cell.length_a   1.000
_cell.length_b   1.000
_cell.length_c   1.000
_cell.angle_alpha   90.00
_cell.angle_beta   90.00
_cell.angle_gamma   90.00
#
_symmetry.space_group_name_H-M   'P 1'
#
loop_
_entity.id
_entity.type
_entity.pdbx_description
1 polymer ?
#
loop_
_entity_poly.entity_id
_entity_poly.type
_entity_poly.pdbx_seq_one_letter_code
_entity_poly.pdbx_strand_id
1 'polypeptide(L)'
;MTSFAGQIAMAGLLYAMVFVVQDPASAQPGDPRDGTTQRNGVLARAVELLIADAKLLDKYNLITLNEEDKSAYQSHLSRPHPALSGWGGDEVPMVLKRMIQPFTSNAYRDTYIRWHLMWVVKQAEPKQLRKASSGLLELVEHMPPPINLSERPEWRLEPEEIGSKYYSLIDSISVIVGIPPFDKRYEPPGSFDYMTSARKAEAETIFVEARALRDQFKVVTDEEAKSYNQRVRFVNWAIRQYRGELIYALVWTGDPKVAQRIVSAIDRHSSRGSGLAVDLLNFLYQGAFEGALDLYEPHILDKMRQQLLTVAKREEGWGTYGGQQRNFADYAFHMIQLLEEPSLAGVGGYRPPPYSLP
;
A
#
# COMPACT_ATOMS: atom_id res chain seq x y z
N MET A 1 47.61 24.65 -21.81
CA MET A 1 48.52 23.62 -21.27
C MET A 1 48.36 23.61 -19.75
N THR A 2 48.39 22.41 -19.13
CA THR A 2 48.11 22.02 -17.72
C THR A 2 46.66 22.20 -17.25
N SER A 3 45.77 21.22 -17.45
CA SER A 3 45.52 19.99 -16.65
C SER A 3 44.70 20.24 -15.38
N PHE A 4 43.37 20.10 -15.50
CA PHE A 4 42.40 19.98 -14.41
C PHE A 4 41.80 18.55 -14.46
N ALA A 5 42.68 17.55 -14.47
CA ALA A 5 42.32 16.14 -14.40
C ALA A 5 42.73 15.60 -13.03
N GLY A 6 41.84 15.72 -12.05
CA GLY A 6 42.15 15.27 -10.70
C GLY A 6 41.10 15.64 -9.67
N GLN A 7 39.83 15.21 -9.86
CA GLN A 7 38.86 15.15 -8.76
C GLN A 7 37.60 14.29 -8.99
N ILE A 8 37.48 13.56 -10.12
CA ILE A 8 36.31 12.69 -10.41
C ILE A 8 36.62 11.18 -10.21
N ALA A 9 37.81 10.83 -9.72
CA ALA A 9 38.21 9.42 -9.54
C ALA A 9 37.93 8.80 -8.16
N MET A 10 37.23 9.49 -7.24
CA MET A 10 36.99 9.01 -5.86
C MET A 10 35.56 8.57 -5.54
N ALA A 11 34.61 8.67 -6.49
CA ALA A 11 33.24 8.20 -6.29
C ALA A 11 32.94 6.82 -6.91
N GLY A 12 33.77 6.34 -7.86
CA GLY A 12 33.54 5.09 -8.60
C GLY A 12 34.21 3.84 -8.04
N LEU A 13 34.99 3.95 -6.95
CA LEU A 13 35.82 2.86 -6.42
C LEU A 13 35.27 2.20 -5.14
N LEU A 14 34.07 2.59 -4.70
CA LEU A 14 33.40 2.02 -3.52
C LEU A 14 32.34 0.95 -3.84
N TYR A 15 32.10 0.63 -5.12
CA TYR A 15 31.03 -0.28 -5.53
C TYR A 15 31.48 -1.55 -6.29
N ALA A 16 32.75 -1.92 -6.14
CA ALA A 16 33.30 -3.20 -6.62
C ALA A 16 33.83 -4.09 -5.49
N MET A 17 33.31 -3.95 -4.27
CA MET A 17 33.40 -5.02 -3.28
C MET A 17 32.33 -6.05 -3.63
N VAL A 18 32.75 -7.01 -4.45
CA VAL A 18 32.20 -8.35 -4.56
C VAL A 18 31.85 -8.83 -3.16
N PHE A 19 30.56 -8.80 -2.81
CA PHE A 19 30.06 -9.56 -1.68
C PHE A 19 30.22 -11.04 -2.06
N VAL A 20 31.32 -11.64 -1.61
CA VAL A 20 31.33 -13.06 -1.32
C VAL A 20 30.27 -13.23 -0.23
N VAL A 21 29.06 -13.59 -0.64
CA VAL A 21 28.09 -14.22 0.24
C VAL A 21 28.81 -15.46 0.75
N GLN A 22 29.33 -15.39 1.98
CA GLN A 22 29.77 -16.60 2.66
C GLN A 22 28.54 -17.50 2.74
N ASP A 23 28.67 -18.67 2.14
CA ASP A 23 27.66 -19.72 2.18
C ASP A 23 27.25 -19.96 3.64
N PRO A 24 25.97 -19.74 4.01
CA PRO A 24 25.51 -19.92 5.40
C PRO A 24 25.65 -21.37 5.87
N ALA A 25 25.96 -22.32 4.99
CA ALA A 25 26.21 -23.72 5.31
C ALA A 25 27.54 -24.00 6.04
N SER A 26 28.43 -23.00 6.22
CA SER A 26 29.78 -23.21 6.81
C SER A 26 29.94 -22.80 8.28
N ALA A 27 28.88 -22.38 8.96
CA ALA A 27 28.94 -22.04 10.38
C ALA A 27 29.03 -23.31 11.24
N GLN A 28 30.16 -23.51 11.93
CA GLN A 28 30.26 -24.50 13.00
C GLN A 28 29.20 -24.22 14.08
N PRO A 29 28.64 -25.25 14.74
CA PRO A 29 27.62 -25.06 15.76
C PRO A 29 28.25 -24.36 16.99
N GLY A 30 28.16 -23.04 17.02
CA GLY A 30 28.55 -22.19 18.14
C GLY A 30 27.55 -22.28 19.29
N ASP A 31 27.98 -21.82 20.47
CA ASP A 31 27.18 -21.71 21.69
C ASP A 31 25.80 -21.07 21.38
N PRO A 32 24.66 -21.65 21.79
CA PRO A 32 23.34 -21.09 21.53
C PRO A 32 23.14 -19.64 22.03
N ARG A 33 23.99 -19.14 22.93
CA ARG A 33 24.02 -17.73 23.35
C ARG A 33 24.59 -16.78 22.29
N ASP A 34 25.47 -17.29 21.42
CA ASP A 34 26.12 -16.53 20.35
C ASP A 34 25.13 -16.20 19.21
N GLY A 35 24.19 -17.11 18.93
CA GLY A 35 23.23 -16.99 17.84
C GLY A 35 22.27 -15.78 17.96
N THR A 36 21.88 -15.38 19.17
CA THR A 36 20.97 -14.22 19.36
C THR A 36 21.72 -12.90 19.18
N THR A 37 22.96 -12.82 19.65
CA THR A 37 23.82 -11.64 19.50
C THR A 37 24.19 -11.43 18.03
N GLN A 38 24.53 -12.53 17.34
CA GLN A 38 24.80 -12.50 15.90
C GLN A 38 23.55 -12.08 15.10
N ARG A 39 22.37 -12.65 15.37
CA ARG A 39 21.12 -12.29 14.69
C ARG A 39 20.71 -10.82 14.93
N ASN A 40 20.89 -10.30 16.15
CA ASN A 40 20.67 -8.88 16.44
C ASN A 40 21.61 -7.99 15.63
N GLY A 41 22.88 -8.38 15.49
CA GLY A 41 23.86 -7.69 14.65
C GLY A 41 23.45 -7.67 13.17
N VAL A 42 22.92 -8.78 12.65
CA VAL A 42 22.42 -8.86 11.27
C VAL A 42 21.17 -7.99 11.08
N LEU A 43 20.23 -7.95 12.04
CA LEU A 43 19.07 -7.04 11.97
C LEU A 43 19.52 -5.58 11.94
N ALA A 44 20.42 -5.21 12.85
CA ALA A 44 20.93 -3.85 12.93
C ALA A 44 21.55 -3.43 11.60
N ARG A 45 22.34 -4.33 11.00
CA ARG A 45 22.94 -4.09 9.69
C ARG A 45 21.91 -3.95 8.56
N ALA A 46 20.89 -4.82 8.52
CA ALA A 46 19.82 -4.71 7.54
C ALA A 46 19.04 -3.38 7.68
N VAL A 47 18.78 -2.95 8.92
CA VAL A 47 18.14 -1.66 9.21
C VAL A 47 19.02 -0.49 8.81
N GLU A 48 20.34 -0.54 9.04
CA GLU A 48 21.27 0.50 8.58
C GLU A 48 21.23 0.66 7.06
N LEU A 49 21.18 -0.45 6.31
CA LEU A 49 21.05 -0.43 4.86
C LEU A 49 19.72 0.20 4.44
N LEU A 50 18.60 -0.20 5.06
CA LEU A 50 17.30 0.42 4.80
C LEU A 50 17.27 1.92 5.14
N ILE A 51 17.97 2.35 6.19
CA ILE A 51 18.11 3.77 6.53
C ILE A 51 18.92 4.51 5.46
N ALA A 52 19.99 3.90 4.95
CA ALA A 52 20.79 4.48 3.87
C ALA A 52 19.94 4.63 2.60
N ASP A 53 19.21 3.59 2.21
CA ASP A 53 18.32 3.58 1.05
C ASP A 53 17.20 4.62 1.18
N ALA A 54 16.56 4.69 2.35
CA ALA A 54 15.54 5.70 2.63
C ALA A 54 16.04 7.14 2.47
N LYS A 55 17.32 7.41 2.80
CA LYS A 55 17.93 8.73 2.57
C LYS A 55 18.19 8.99 1.09
N LEU A 56 18.49 7.95 0.32
CA LEU A 56 18.68 8.07 -1.11
C LEU A 56 17.37 8.40 -1.82
N LEU A 57 16.22 7.87 -1.36
CA LEU A 57 14.90 8.21 -1.91
C LEU A 57 14.60 9.72 -1.88
N ASP A 58 15.14 10.45 -0.91
CA ASP A 58 14.99 11.92 -0.85
C ASP A 58 15.86 12.65 -1.89
N LYS A 59 16.98 12.03 -2.30
CA LYS A 59 17.95 12.59 -3.25
C LYS A 59 17.52 12.34 -4.70
N TYR A 60 16.78 11.28 -4.95
CA TYR A 60 16.41 10.86 -6.29
C TYR A 60 15.22 11.68 -6.83
N ASN A 61 15.55 12.70 -7.62
CA ASN A 61 14.61 13.27 -8.58
C ASN A 61 14.56 12.33 -9.78
N LEU A 62 13.50 11.52 -9.90
CA LEU A 62 13.36 10.45 -10.91
C LEU A 62 13.62 10.89 -12.37
N ILE A 63 13.51 12.19 -12.66
CA ILE A 63 13.75 12.79 -13.99
C ILE A 63 15.23 12.91 -14.33
N THR A 64 16.11 13.10 -13.34
CA THR A 64 17.54 13.37 -13.59
C THR A 64 18.40 12.13 -13.55
N LEU A 65 17.81 10.96 -13.31
CA LEU A 65 18.54 9.70 -13.27
C LEU A 65 18.76 9.18 -14.69
N ASN A 66 20.00 8.81 -14.99
CA ASN A 66 20.29 8.01 -16.16
C ASN A 66 19.68 6.60 -16.00
N GLU A 67 19.64 5.80 -17.06
CA GLU A 67 19.02 4.46 -17.01
C GLU A 67 19.67 3.52 -15.98
N GLU A 68 20.97 3.67 -15.72
CA GLU A 68 21.70 2.88 -14.73
C GLU A 68 21.26 3.24 -13.30
N ASP A 69 21.16 4.53 -12.99
CA ASP A 69 20.66 5.06 -11.73
C ASP A 69 19.17 4.75 -11.52
N LYS A 70 18.38 4.71 -12.59
CA LYS A 70 16.97 4.27 -12.52
C LYS A 70 16.87 2.79 -12.14
N SER A 71 17.71 1.93 -12.73
CA SER A 71 17.75 0.51 -12.40
C SER A 71 18.18 0.29 -10.94
N ALA A 72 19.21 1.02 -10.49
CA ALA A 72 19.63 1.02 -9.10
C ALA A 72 18.50 1.52 -8.17
N TYR A 73 17.86 2.65 -8.47
CA TYR A 73 16.71 3.17 -7.73
C TYR A 73 15.57 2.16 -7.63
N GLN A 74 15.19 1.52 -8.75
CA GLN A 74 14.15 0.51 -8.78
C GLN A 74 14.51 -0.71 -7.92
N SER A 75 15.78 -1.11 -7.89
CA SER A 75 16.24 -2.20 -7.03
C SER A 75 16.09 -1.88 -5.53
N HIS A 76 16.27 -0.63 -5.12
CA HIS A 76 16.04 -0.17 -3.75
C HIS A 76 14.54 -0.12 -3.37
N LEU A 77 13.65 -0.08 -4.36
CA LEU A 77 12.21 -0.17 -4.17
C LEU A 77 11.68 -1.60 -4.25
N SER A 78 12.53 -2.56 -4.66
CA SER A 78 12.14 -3.97 -4.76
C SER A 78 11.93 -4.58 -3.38
N ARG A 79 10.93 -5.46 -3.29
CA ARG A 79 10.59 -6.15 -2.04
C ARG A 79 10.60 -7.68 -2.26
N PRO A 80 11.31 -8.46 -1.42
CA PRO A 80 12.09 -8.04 -0.25
C PRO A 80 13.31 -7.19 -0.61
N HIS A 81 13.68 -6.29 0.30
CA HIS A 81 15.00 -5.66 0.23
C HIS A 81 16.07 -6.77 0.32
N PRO A 82 17.17 -6.72 -0.46
CA PRO A 82 18.16 -7.80 -0.50
C PRO A 82 18.71 -8.23 0.88
N ALA A 83 18.86 -7.28 1.80
CA ALA A 83 19.31 -7.55 3.18
C ALA A 83 18.29 -8.35 4.03
N LEU A 84 17.06 -8.49 3.56
CA LEU A 84 15.97 -9.23 4.21
C LEU A 84 15.59 -10.52 3.45
N SER A 85 16.28 -10.87 2.37
CA SER A 85 15.90 -12.00 1.50
C SER A 85 15.97 -13.37 2.20
N GLY A 86 16.85 -13.52 3.19
CA GLY A 86 16.99 -14.74 4.01
C GLY A 86 16.19 -14.74 5.32
N TRP A 87 15.33 -13.75 5.54
CA TRP A 87 14.57 -13.60 6.78
C TRP A 87 13.18 -14.24 6.67
N GLY A 88 12.72 -14.89 7.74
CA GLY A 88 11.45 -15.61 7.77
C GLY A 88 10.65 -15.39 9.05
N GLY A 89 9.66 -16.27 9.26
CA GLY A 89 8.71 -16.14 10.36
C GLY A 89 9.32 -16.21 11.77
N ASP A 90 10.47 -16.88 11.92
CA ASP A 90 11.14 -17.04 13.22
C ASP A 90 11.78 -15.74 13.71
N GLU A 91 12.08 -14.81 12.81
CA GLU A 91 12.67 -13.50 13.12
C GLU A 91 11.62 -12.46 13.53
N VAL A 92 10.32 -12.75 13.38
CA VAL A 92 9.23 -11.80 13.65
C VAL A 92 9.30 -11.13 15.02
N PRO A 93 9.53 -11.84 16.15
CA PRO A 93 9.58 -11.19 17.46
C PRO A 93 10.67 -10.10 17.53
N MET A 94 11.82 -10.34 16.91
CA MET A 94 12.94 -9.41 16.88
C MET A 94 12.66 -8.22 15.95
N VAL A 95 12.07 -8.50 14.77
CA VAL A 95 11.67 -7.46 13.81
C VAL A 95 10.62 -6.52 14.41
N LEU A 96 9.57 -7.06 15.03
CA LEU A 96 8.51 -6.25 15.65
C LEU A 96 9.06 -5.37 16.78
N LYS A 97 9.92 -5.93 17.64
CA LYS A 97 10.61 -5.17 18.69
C LYS A 97 11.44 -4.02 18.13
N ARG A 98 12.01 -4.17 16.94
CA ARG A 98 12.74 -3.09 16.28
C ARG A 98 11.81 -2.06 15.63
N MET A 99 10.68 -2.48 15.08
CA MET A 99 9.73 -1.60 14.38
C MET A 99 9.03 -0.60 15.29
N ILE A 100 8.83 -0.94 16.57
CA ILE A 100 8.27 -0.01 17.57
C ILE A 100 9.25 1.11 17.96
N GLN A 101 10.55 0.94 17.70
CA GLN A 101 11.57 1.93 18.00
C GLN A 101 11.71 2.96 16.86
N PRO A 102 12.14 4.19 17.14
CA PRO A 102 12.49 5.17 16.12
C PRO A 102 13.58 4.66 15.15
N PHE A 103 13.56 5.12 13.90
CA PHE A 103 14.64 4.86 12.94
C PHE A 103 15.42 6.13 12.62
N THR A 104 14.75 7.08 11.96
CA THR A 104 15.38 8.30 11.43
C THR A 104 14.72 9.58 11.94
N SER A 105 13.67 9.46 12.76
CA SER A 105 12.80 10.56 13.20
C SER A 105 12.06 11.29 12.05
N ASN A 106 12.11 10.73 10.84
CA ASN A 106 11.36 11.19 9.69
C ASN A 106 10.29 10.13 9.35
N ALA A 107 9.01 10.51 9.45
CA ALA A 107 7.89 9.59 9.27
C ALA A 107 7.88 8.88 7.90
N TYR A 108 8.38 9.54 6.85
CA TYR A 108 8.45 9.00 5.49
C TYR A 108 9.45 7.84 5.42
N ARG A 109 10.68 8.11 5.83
CA ARG A 109 11.77 7.13 5.85
C ARG A 109 11.46 5.98 6.80
N ASP A 110 10.93 6.30 7.97
CA ASP A 110 10.55 5.30 8.96
C ASP A 110 9.41 4.39 8.47
N THR A 111 8.49 4.91 7.65
CA THR A 111 7.46 4.07 7.01
C THR A 111 8.08 3.16 5.95
N TYR A 112 8.93 3.67 5.07
CA TYR A 112 9.64 2.86 4.08
C TYR A 112 10.38 1.69 4.74
N ILE A 113 11.11 1.96 5.84
CA ILE A 113 11.83 0.93 6.59
C ILE A 113 10.85 -0.11 7.16
N ARG A 114 9.75 0.34 7.79
CA ARG A 114 8.73 -0.56 8.34
C ARG A 114 8.03 -1.38 7.26
N TRP A 115 7.77 -0.80 6.10
CA TRP A 115 7.18 -1.49 4.95
C TRP A 115 8.07 -2.66 4.48
N HIS A 116 9.40 -2.46 4.40
CA HIS A 116 10.32 -3.56 4.11
C HIS A 116 10.38 -4.59 5.24
N LEU A 117 10.41 -4.16 6.50
CA LEU A 117 10.42 -5.07 7.65
C LEU A 117 9.14 -5.91 7.76
N MET A 118 7.99 -5.38 7.33
CA MET A 118 6.75 -6.15 7.23
C MET A 118 6.85 -7.33 6.26
N TRP A 119 7.85 -7.37 5.37
CA TRP A 119 8.09 -8.55 4.54
C TRP A 119 8.33 -9.78 5.39
N VAL A 120 9.16 -9.63 6.44
CA VAL A 120 9.51 -10.72 7.35
C VAL A 120 8.27 -11.19 8.10
N VAL A 121 7.45 -10.25 8.56
CA VAL A 121 6.17 -10.53 9.23
C VAL A 121 5.22 -11.30 8.32
N LYS A 122 5.16 -10.93 7.03
CA LYS A 122 4.32 -11.61 6.04
C LYS A 122 4.74 -13.06 5.78
N GLN A 123 5.99 -13.44 6.05
CA GLN A 123 6.46 -14.83 5.94
C GLN A 123 6.04 -15.71 7.12
N ALA A 124 5.48 -15.14 8.19
CA ALA A 124 5.16 -15.89 9.39
C ALA A 124 3.85 -16.68 9.26
N GLU A 125 3.87 -17.91 9.77
CA GLU A 125 2.68 -18.73 9.88
C GLU A 125 1.72 -18.16 10.95
N PRO A 126 0.41 -18.49 10.88
CA PRO A 126 -0.58 -18.07 11.87
C PRO A 126 -0.18 -18.32 13.32
N LYS A 127 0.48 -19.46 13.60
CA LYS A 127 0.96 -19.82 14.94
C LYS A 127 2.08 -18.89 15.44
N GLN A 128 2.97 -18.46 14.54
CA GLN A 128 4.03 -17.49 14.87
C GLN A 128 3.42 -16.10 15.08
N LEU A 129 2.52 -15.67 14.20
CA LEU A 129 1.81 -14.39 14.31
C LEU A 129 0.99 -14.31 15.60
N ARG A 130 0.32 -15.39 16.00
CA ARG A 130 -0.43 -15.46 17.27
C ARG A 130 0.46 -15.23 18.49
N LYS A 131 1.69 -15.76 18.51
CA LYS A 131 2.65 -15.50 19.60
C LYS A 131 3.15 -14.06 19.58
N ALA A 132 3.13 -13.41 18.42
CA ALA A 132 3.60 -12.06 18.19
C ALA A 132 2.47 -11.00 18.22
N SER A 133 1.24 -11.39 18.56
CA SER A 133 0.05 -10.55 18.43
C SER A 133 0.12 -9.25 19.23
N SER A 134 0.74 -9.27 20.41
CA SER A 134 0.96 -8.06 21.22
C SER A 134 1.80 -7.01 20.49
N GLY A 135 2.92 -7.42 19.88
CA GLY A 135 3.79 -6.53 19.12
C GLY A 135 3.12 -5.98 17.86
N LEU A 136 2.31 -6.79 17.17
CA LEU A 136 1.51 -6.33 16.03
C LEU A 136 0.46 -5.30 16.45
N LEU A 137 -0.22 -5.53 17.58
CA LEU A 137 -1.20 -4.58 18.11
C LEU A 137 -0.56 -3.26 18.54
N GLU A 138 0.63 -3.31 19.13
CA GLU A 138 1.41 -2.11 19.47
C GLU A 138 1.77 -1.30 18.22
N LEU A 139 2.15 -1.95 17.12
CA LEU A 139 2.39 -1.26 15.85
C LEU A 139 1.15 -0.57 15.27
N VAL A 140 -0.06 -1.10 15.49
CA VAL A 140 -1.32 -0.48 15.04
C VAL A 140 -1.52 0.86 15.74
N GLU A 141 -1.21 0.94 17.03
CA GLU A 141 -1.33 2.18 17.81
C GLU A 141 -0.36 3.27 17.33
N HIS A 142 0.73 2.86 16.67
CA HIS A 142 1.76 3.73 16.09
C HIS A 142 1.75 3.81 14.57
N MET A 143 0.65 3.42 13.91
CA MET A 143 0.55 3.55 12.45
C MET A 143 0.71 5.03 12.04
N PRO A 144 1.56 5.33 11.04
CA PRO A 144 1.67 6.69 10.54
C PRO A 144 0.30 7.13 10.00
N PRO A 145 -0.13 8.39 10.21
CA PRO A 145 -1.34 8.93 9.58
C PRO A 145 -1.12 9.10 8.07
N PRO A 146 -2.19 9.28 7.27
CA PRO A 146 -2.03 9.62 5.86
C PRO A 146 -1.17 10.86 5.73
N ILE A 147 -0.25 10.87 4.77
CA ILE A 147 0.57 12.04 4.56
C ILE A 147 -0.28 13.08 3.83
N ASN A 148 -0.38 14.26 4.42
CA ASN A 148 -1.00 15.42 3.79
C ASN A 148 0.05 16.21 3.00
N LEU A 149 0.55 15.63 1.91
CA LEU A 149 1.32 16.38 0.92
C LEU A 149 0.39 16.75 -0.23
N SER A 150 0.25 18.03 -0.48
CA SER A 150 -0.50 18.52 -1.63
C SER A 150 0.27 18.17 -2.91
N GLU A 151 -0.42 17.49 -3.82
CA GLU A 151 0.05 17.29 -5.19
C GLU A 151 0.10 18.64 -5.93
N ARG A 152 1.06 18.76 -6.86
CA ARG A 152 1.17 19.89 -7.78
C ARG A 152 0.35 19.60 -9.05
N PRO A 153 -0.18 20.58 -9.77
CA PRO A 153 -0.79 20.33 -11.08
C PRO A 153 0.23 19.71 -12.05
N GLU A 154 0.03 18.45 -12.46
CA GLU A 154 0.96 17.74 -13.39
C GLU A 154 0.80 18.17 -14.83
N TRP A 155 -0.36 18.76 -15.13
CA TRP A 155 -0.71 19.19 -16.46
C TRP A 155 -1.60 20.41 -16.38
N ARG A 156 -1.60 21.17 -17.46
CA ARG A 156 -2.56 22.23 -17.74
C ARG A 156 -3.08 22.11 -19.15
N LEU A 157 -4.23 22.71 -19.38
CA LEU A 157 -4.90 22.69 -20.67
C LEU A 157 -4.65 24.03 -21.36
N GLU A 158 -4.27 23.98 -22.64
CA GLU A 158 -4.03 25.17 -23.45
C GLU A 158 -4.83 25.06 -24.76
N PRO A 159 -5.90 25.86 -24.95
CA PRO A 159 -6.54 26.78 -23.99
C PRO A 159 -7.30 26.06 -22.86
N GLU A 160 -7.27 26.64 -21.65
CA GLU A 160 -7.87 26.03 -20.45
C GLU A 160 -9.39 25.86 -20.57
N GLU A 161 -10.07 26.89 -21.06
CA GLU A 161 -11.54 26.93 -21.18
C GLU A 161 -12.07 25.79 -22.06
N ILE A 162 -11.40 25.54 -23.19
CA ILE A 162 -11.77 24.51 -24.15
C ILE A 162 -11.52 23.12 -23.56
N GLY A 163 -10.33 22.90 -22.99
CA GLY A 163 -9.99 21.61 -22.41
C GLY A 163 -10.87 21.27 -21.20
N SER A 164 -11.12 22.22 -20.32
CA SER A 164 -11.97 22.02 -19.13
C SER A 164 -13.40 21.69 -19.53
N LYS A 165 -13.94 22.36 -20.56
CA LYS A 165 -15.24 22.01 -21.13
C LYS A 165 -15.24 20.60 -21.70
N TYR A 166 -14.21 20.22 -22.46
CA TYR A 166 -14.08 18.86 -23.00
C TYR A 166 -14.15 17.79 -21.90
N TYR A 167 -13.30 17.90 -20.88
CA TYR A 167 -13.25 16.90 -19.80
C TYR A 167 -14.54 16.88 -18.98
N SER A 168 -15.15 18.05 -18.72
CA SER A 168 -16.45 18.11 -18.05
C SER A 168 -17.55 17.38 -18.82
N LEU A 169 -17.57 17.50 -20.16
CA LEU A 169 -18.53 16.77 -20.99
C LEU A 169 -18.26 15.28 -20.90
N ILE A 170 -17.02 14.82 -21.11
CA ILE A 170 -16.64 13.39 -21.04
C ILE A 170 -16.97 12.77 -19.67
N ASP A 171 -16.67 13.47 -18.58
CA ASP A 171 -16.96 13.01 -17.22
C ASP A 171 -18.48 12.85 -16.99
N SER A 172 -19.31 13.76 -17.52
CA SER A 172 -20.78 13.72 -17.36
C SER A 172 -21.46 12.53 -18.04
N ILE A 173 -20.77 11.88 -18.98
CA ILE A 173 -21.24 10.71 -19.73
C ILE A 173 -20.34 9.47 -19.52
N SER A 174 -19.44 9.53 -18.55
CA SER A 174 -18.72 8.35 -18.04
C SER A 174 -19.57 7.61 -17.02
N VAL A 175 -19.41 6.28 -16.92
CA VAL A 175 -20.12 5.46 -15.92
C VAL A 175 -19.15 4.57 -15.18
N ILE A 176 -19.41 4.32 -13.89
CA ILE A 176 -18.69 3.36 -13.08
C ILE A 176 -19.61 2.16 -12.88
N VAL A 177 -19.13 0.97 -13.21
CA VAL A 177 -19.91 -0.28 -13.14
C VAL A 177 -19.16 -1.29 -12.29
N GLY A 178 -19.86 -1.92 -11.35
CA GLY A 178 -19.32 -2.91 -10.43
C GLY A 178 -19.30 -2.40 -8.99
N ILE A 179 -18.58 -3.13 -8.14
CA ILE A 179 -18.42 -2.84 -6.71
C ILE A 179 -16.93 -2.67 -6.46
N PRO A 180 -16.51 -1.61 -5.77
CA PRO A 180 -15.10 -1.44 -5.42
C PRO A 180 -14.51 -2.63 -4.62
N PRO A 181 -13.22 -2.98 -4.82
CA PRO A 181 -12.26 -2.36 -5.75
C PRO A 181 -12.37 -2.90 -7.20
N PHE A 182 -13.38 -3.71 -7.51
CA PHE A 182 -13.58 -4.34 -8.83
C PHE A 182 -14.44 -3.49 -9.77
N ASP A 183 -14.79 -2.27 -9.36
CA ASP A 183 -15.51 -1.33 -10.20
C ASP A 183 -14.62 -0.87 -11.36
N LYS A 184 -15.24 -0.70 -12.52
CA LYS A 184 -14.56 -0.20 -13.72
C LYS A 184 -15.24 1.05 -14.18
N ARG A 185 -14.43 2.07 -14.48
CA ARG A 185 -14.87 3.26 -15.19
C ARG A 185 -14.90 2.94 -16.69
N TYR A 186 -16.05 3.15 -17.31
CA TYR A 186 -16.22 3.10 -18.75
C TYR A 186 -16.34 4.53 -19.27
N GLU A 187 -15.47 4.87 -20.21
CA GLU A 187 -15.52 6.14 -20.93
C GLU A 187 -16.38 6.00 -22.21
N PRO A 188 -16.93 7.11 -22.73
CA PRO A 188 -17.64 7.10 -24.00
C PRO A 188 -16.76 6.63 -25.17
N PRO A 189 -17.30 5.90 -26.15
CA PRO A 189 -18.71 5.48 -26.25
C PRO A 189 -19.03 4.21 -25.44
N GLY A 190 -18.03 3.53 -24.86
CA GLY A 190 -18.24 2.27 -24.12
C GLY A 190 -19.15 2.41 -22.90
N SER A 191 -19.25 3.60 -22.32
CA SER A 191 -20.21 3.91 -21.26
C SER A 191 -21.68 3.77 -21.68
N PHE A 192 -21.98 3.88 -22.96
CA PHE A 192 -23.36 3.92 -23.48
C PHE A 192 -24.09 2.58 -23.33
N ASP A 193 -23.36 1.47 -23.26
CA ASP A 193 -23.94 0.12 -23.11
C ASP A 193 -24.57 -0.09 -21.73
N TYR A 194 -24.27 0.78 -20.76
CA TYR A 194 -24.79 0.74 -19.41
C TYR A 194 -25.86 1.81 -19.14
N MET A 195 -26.28 2.53 -20.18
CA MET A 195 -27.28 3.60 -20.08
C MET A 195 -28.64 3.13 -20.59
N THR A 196 -29.71 3.71 -20.05
CA THR A 196 -31.05 3.57 -20.63
C THR A 196 -31.09 4.22 -22.02
N SER A 197 -32.01 3.79 -22.90
CA SER A 197 -32.11 4.34 -24.26
C SER A 197 -32.25 5.87 -24.29
N ALA A 198 -33.00 6.44 -23.35
CA ALA A 198 -33.17 7.89 -23.23
C ALA A 198 -31.86 8.60 -22.84
N ARG A 199 -31.13 8.07 -21.84
CA ARG A 199 -29.86 8.64 -21.39
C ARG A 199 -28.76 8.46 -22.44
N LYS A 200 -28.78 7.35 -23.17
CA LYS A 200 -27.85 7.08 -24.27
C LYS A 200 -27.99 8.12 -25.38
N ALA A 201 -29.21 8.44 -25.81
CA ALA A 201 -29.44 9.46 -26.84
C ALA A 201 -28.91 10.86 -26.44
N GLU A 202 -29.10 11.24 -25.18
CA GLU A 202 -28.53 12.47 -24.62
C GLU A 202 -26.99 12.40 -24.59
N ALA A 203 -26.43 11.29 -24.13
CA ALA A 203 -24.98 11.09 -24.03
C ALA A 203 -24.27 11.08 -25.39
N GLU A 204 -24.92 10.53 -26.43
CA GLU A 204 -24.42 10.58 -27.81
C GLU A 204 -24.33 12.03 -28.31
N THR A 205 -25.30 12.87 -27.98
CA THR A 205 -25.29 14.31 -28.32
C THR A 205 -24.13 15.02 -27.63
N ILE A 206 -23.95 14.80 -26.32
CA ILE A 206 -22.84 15.35 -25.52
C ILE A 206 -21.49 14.88 -26.08
N PHE A 207 -21.38 13.61 -26.47
CA PHE A 207 -20.14 13.06 -26.99
C PHE A 207 -19.74 13.65 -28.35
N VAL A 208 -20.71 13.94 -29.22
CA VAL A 208 -20.45 14.67 -30.48
C VAL A 208 -19.85 16.05 -30.19
N GLU A 209 -20.42 16.79 -29.23
CA GLU A 209 -19.88 18.09 -28.81
C GLU A 209 -18.46 17.95 -28.25
N ALA A 210 -18.23 17.00 -27.35
CA ALA A 210 -16.91 16.75 -26.78
C ALA A 210 -15.87 16.42 -27.88
N ARG A 211 -16.21 15.56 -28.84
CA ARG A 211 -15.31 15.22 -29.95
C ARG A 211 -14.90 16.43 -30.78
N ALA A 212 -15.81 17.38 -31.00
CA ALA A 212 -15.50 18.61 -31.72
C ALA A 212 -14.45 19.48 -31.00
N LEU A 213 -14.37 19.40 -29.66
CA LEU A 213 -13.42 20.16 -28.85
C LEU A 213 -12.04 19.50 -28.74
N ARG A 214 -11.92 18.18 -28.99
CA ARG A 214 -10.71 17.40 -28.63
C ARG A 214 -9.42 17.95 -29.22
N ASP A 215 -9.45 18.40 -30.47
CA ASP A 215 -8.26 18.87 -31.20
C ASP A 215 -8.04 20.38 -31.04
N GLN A 216 -8.89 21.07 -30.28
CA GLN A 216 -8.83 22.52 -30.05
C GLN A 216 -8.03 22.89 -28.79
N PHE A 217 -7.55 21.91 -28.03
CA PHE A 217 -6.67 22.12 -26.90
C PHE A 217 -5.54 21.08 -26.90
N LYS A 218 -4.44 21.44 -26.25
CA LYS A 218 -3.35 20.52 -25.93
C LYS A 218 -3.22 20.38 -24.42
N VAL A 219 -2.77 19.20 -23.99
CA VAL A 219 -2.35 18.96 -22.61
C VAL A 219 -0.86 19.29 -22.52
N VAL A 220 -0.49 20.26 -21.69
CA VAL A 220 0.91 20.61 -21.43
C VAL A 220 1.29 19.99 -20.09
N THR A 221 2.23 19.06 -20.10
CA THR A 221 2.72 18.37 -18.91
C THR A 221 3.86 19.14 -18.26
N ASP A 222 3.77 19.35 -16.96
CA ASP A 222 4.88 19.79 -16.12
C ASP A 222 5.59 18.54 -15.58
N GLU A 223 6.72 18.19 -16.21
CA GLU A 223 7.46 17.00 -15.82
C GLU A 223 7.96 17.11 -14.36
N GLU A 224 8.38 18.29 -13.88
CA GLU A 224 8.83 18.45 -12.49
C GLU A 224 7.69 18.16 -11.50
N ALA A 225 6.50 18.71 -11.76
CA ALA A 225 5.30 18.45 -10.96
C ALA A 225 4.92 16.96 -10.99
N LYS A 226 4.94 16.33 -12.17
CA LYS A 226 4.67 14.91 -12.36
C LYS A 226 5.62 14.02 -11.57
N SER A 227 6.92 14.32 -11.55
CA SER A 227 7.90 13.56 -10.77
C SER A 227 7.75 13.78 -9.27
N TYR A 228 7.50 15.02 -8.84
CA TYR A 228 7.18 15.31 -7.45
C TYR A 228 5.95 14.52 -6.99
N ASN A 229 4.87 14.54 -7.76
CA ASN A 229 3.65 13.80 -7.43
C ASN A 229 3.85 12.29 -7.50
N GLN A 230 4.67 11.77 -8.41
CA GLN A 230 5.00 10.35 -8.43
C GLN A 230 5.66 9.91 -7.11
N ARG A 231 6.53 10.75 -6.52
CA ARG A 231 7.08 10.50 -5.17
C ARG A 231 5.99 10.55 -4.10
N VAL A 232 5.13 11.56 -4.13
CA VAL A 232 4.00 11.69 -3.18
C VAL A 232 3.11 10.44 -3.25
N ARG A 233 2.72 10.02 -4.46
CA ARG A 233 1.94 8.80 -4.71
C ARG A 233 2.64 7.55 -4.22
N PHE A 234 3.93 7.38 -4.52
CA PHE A 234 4.72 6.22 -4.06
C PHE A 234 4.75 6.13 -2.53
N VAL A 235 5.02 7.24 -1.84
CA VAL A 235 5.08 7.24 -0.37
C VAL A 235 3.70 6.94 0.22
N ASN A 236 2.64 7.57 -0.29
CA ASN A 236 1.27 7.28 0.16
C ASN A 236 0.88 5.82 -0.09
N TRP A 237 1.30 5.26 -1.22
CA TRP A 237 1.15 3.83 -1.51
C TRP A 237 1.93 2.98 -0.50
N ALA A 238 3.20 3.26 -0.24
CA ALA A 238 4.04 2.48 0.69
C ALA A 238 3.48 2.50 2.12
N ILE A 239 2.97 3.66 2.56
CA ILE A 239 2.23 3.79 3.82
C ILE A 239 1.01 2.90 3.84
N ARG A 240 0.19 2.95 2.78
CA ARG A 240 -1.04 2.15 2.69
C ARG A 240 -0.72 0.65 2.69
N GLN A 241 0.31 0.23 1.97
CA GLN A 241 0.80 -1.14 1.96
C GLN A 241 1.27 -1.58 3.36
N TYR A 242 2.08 -0.76 4.04
CA TYR A 242 2.54 -1.05 5.39
C TYR A 242 1.36 -1.27 6.35
N ARG A 243 0.40 -0.34 6.38
CA ARG A 243 -0.80 -0.48 7.22
C ARG A 243 -1.58 -1.73 6.87
N GLY A 244 -1.75 -1.98 5.58
CA GLY A 244 -2.51 -3.11 5.11
C GLY A 244 -1.94 -4.45 5.50
N GLU A 245 -0.65 -4.62 5.31
CA GLU A 245 0.04 -5.84 5.72
C GLU A 245 0.04 -6.03 7.22
N LEU A 246 0.09 -4.94 8.00
CA LEU A 246 -0.01 -5.02 9.45
C LEU A 246 -1.39 -5.53 9.87
N ILE A 247 -2.47 -5.03 9.26
CA ILE A 247 -3.83 -5.52 9.52
C ILE A 247 -4.02 -6.94 9.04
N TYR A 248 -3.54 -7.24 7.83
CA TYR A 248 -3.60 -8.57 7.27
C TYR A 248 -2.87 -9.59 8.17
N ALA A 249 -1.69 -9.24 8.69
CA ALA A 249 -0.97 -10.07 9.66
C ALA A 249 -1.75 -10.26 10.98
N LEU A 250 -2.46 -9.23 11.44
CA LEU A 250 -3.34 -9.33 12.61
C LEU A 250 -4.54 -10.25 12.36
N VAL A 251 -5.20 -10.17 11.20
CA VAL A 251 -6.27 -11.10 10.82
C VAL A 251 -5.73 -12.54 10.76
N TRP A 252 -4.53 -12.73 10.23
CA TRP A 252 -3.89 -14.06 10.16
C TRP A 252 -3.47 -14.65 11.51
N THR A 253 -3.58 -13.92 12.62
CA THR A 253 -3.30 -14.49 13.95
C THR A 253 -4.32 -15.56 14.36
N GLY A 254 -5.57 -15.43 13.91
CA GLY A 254 -6.70 -16.21 14.44
C GLY A 254 -6.93 -16.00 15.94
N ASP A 255 -6.42 -14.90 16.53
CA ASP A 255 -6.60 -14.60 17.95
C ASP A 255 -7.92 -13.83 18.17
N PRO A 256 -8.88 -14.39 18.93
CA PRO A 256 -10.17 -13.74 19.20
C PRO A 256 -10.06 -12.31 19.76
N LYS A 257 -9.03 -12.01 20.55
CA LYS A 257 -8.82 -10.68 21.11
C LYS A 257 -8.35 -9.70 20.05
N VAL A 258 -7.57 -10.16 19.07
CA VAL A 258 -7.10 -9.35 17.94
C VAL A 258 -8.27 -9.00 17.02
N ALA A 259 -9.14 -9.98 16.70
CA ALA A 259 -10.35 -9.77 15.90
C ALA A 259 -11.20 -8.59 16.41
N GLN A 260 -11.47 -8.56 17.71
CA GLN A 260 -12.23 -7.46 18.33
C GLN A 260 -11.50 -6.13 18.24
N ARG A 261 -10.16 -6.13 18.40
CA ARG A 261 -9.36 -4.90 18.29
C ARG A 261 -9.32 -4.35 16.87
N ILE A 262 -9.34 -5.20 15.84
CA ILE A 262 -9.42 -4.76 14.44
C ILE A 262 -10.72 -4.01 14.20
N VAL A 263 -11.88 -4.58 14.57
CA VAL A 263 -13.17 -3.91 14.36
C VAL A 263 -13.29 -2.65 15.22
N SER A 264 -12.75 -2.66 16.44
CA SER A 264 -12.67 -1.46 17.28
C SER A 264 -11.78 -0.36 16.69
N ALA A 265 -10.72 -0.72 15.96
CA ALA A 265 -9.88 0.24 15.24
C ALA A 265 -10.63 0.83 14.04
N ILE A 266 -11.36 0.00 13.29
CA ILE A 266 -12.25 0.45 12.20
C ILE A 266 -13.25 1.47 12.73
N ASP A 267 -13.95 1.15 13.83
CA ASP A 267 -14.93 2.03 14.48
C ASP A 267 -14.32 3.39 14.89
N ARG A 268 -13.17 3.33 15.59
CA ARG A 268 -12.45 4.54 16.03
C ARG A 268 -12.00 5.42 14.88
N HIS A 269 -11.53 4.82 13.78
CA HIS A 269 -11.09 5.59 12.62
C HIS A 269 -12.26 6.12 11.79
N SER A 270 -13.38 5.39 11.72
CA SER A 270 -14.57 5.84 10.99
C SER A 270 -15.20 7.05 11.66
N SER A 271 -15.39 7.01 12.99
CA SER A 271 -15.94 8.13 13.76
C SER A 271 -15.12 9.42 13.70
N ARG A 272 -13.87 9.36 13.23
CA ARG A 272 -12.99 10.51 12.99
C ARG A 272 -13.03 11.00 11.53
N GLY A 273 -13.88 10.43 10.68
CA GLY A 273 -13.88 10.67 9.23
C GLY A 273 -12.55 10.29 8.56
N SER A 274 -11.81 9.35 9.14
CA SER A 274 -10.48 9.00 8.64
C SER A 274 -10.58 7.96 7.53
N GLY A 275 -9.98 8.25 6.36
CA GLY A 275 -9.83 7.26 5.28
C GLY A 275 -9.08 5.98 5.70
N LEU A 276 -8.44 5.98 6.87
CA LEU A 276 -7.89 4.79 7.51
C LEU A 276 -8.94 3.70 7.73
N ALA A 277 -10.18 4.04 8.09
CA ALA A 277 -11.21 3.03 8.31
C ALA A 277 -11.48 2.20 7.05
N VAL A 278 -11.48 2.85 5.89
CA VAL A 278 -11.61 2.20 4.58
C VAL A 278 -10.39 1.32 4.27
N ASP A 279 -9.17 1.77 4.57
CA ASP A 279 -7.98 0.93 4.44
C ASP A 279 -8.09 -0.33 5.30
N LEU A 280 -8.37 -0.17 6.60
CA LEU A 280 -8.51 -1.28 7.54
C LEU A 280 -9.56 -2.30 7.07
N LEU A 281 -10.70 -1.82 6.57
CA LEU A 281 -11.78 -2.65 6.07
C LEU A 281 -11.38 -3.38 4.77
N ASN A 282 -10.70 -2.72 3.84
CA ASN A 282 -10.20 -3.35 2.61
C ASN A 282 -9.21 -4.49 2.89
N PHE A 283 -8.35 -4.36 3.90
CA PHE A 283 -7.41 -5.43 4.25
C PHE A 283 -8.04 -6.55 5.07
N LEU A 284 -9.10 -6.26 5.84
CA LEU A 284 -9.96 -7.29 6.43
C LEU A 284 -10.66 -8.11 5.33
N TYR A 285 -11.17 -7.44 4.30
CA TYR A 285 -11.71 -8.08 3.10
C TYR A 285 -10.71 -8.98 2.40
N GLN A 286 -9.48 -8.49 2.20
CA GLN A 286 -8.42 -9.30 1.60
C GLN A 286 -8.16 -10.55 2.45
N GLY A 287 -8.05 -10.40 3.77
CA GLY A 287 -7.92 -11.54 4.68
C GLY A 287 -9.08 -12.53 4.58
N ALA A 288 -10.32 -12.03 4.40
CA ALA A 288 -11.48 -12.87 4.16
C ALA A 288 -11.33 -13.72 2.89
N PHE A 289 -11.05 -13.11 1.74
CA PHE A 289 -10.89 -13.83 0.47
C PHE A 289 -9.72 -14.83 0.48
N GLU A 290 -8.72 -14.61 1.32
CA GLU A 290 -7.56 -15.49 1.46
C GLU A 290 -7.74 -16.56 2.56
N GLY A 291 -8.95 -16.70 3.13
CA GLY A 291 -9.30 -17.75 4.10
C GLY A 291 -8.80 -17.49 5.52
N ALA A 292 -8.29 -16.29 5.84
CA ALA A 292 -7.81 -15.98 7.18
C ALA A 292 -8.94 -16.01 8.23
N LEU A 293 -10.19 -15.80 7.81
CA LEU A 293 -11.35 -15.88 8.69
C LEU A 293 -11.65 -17.30 9.17
N ASP A 294 -11.19 -18.34 8.46
CA ASP A 294 -11.37 -19.75 8.87
C ASP A 294 -10.60 -20.10 10.16
N LEU A 295 -9.66 -19.23 10.56
CA LEU A 295 -8.93 -19.38 11.81
C LEU A 295 -9.75 -18.98 13.05
N TYR A 296 -10.90 -18.36 12.86
CA TYR A 296 -11.74 -17.85 13.94
C TYR A 296 -12.96 -18.73 14.15
N GLU A 297 -13.33 -18.93 15.42
CA GLU A 297 -14.57 -19.62 15.75
C GLU A 297 -15.79 -18.80 15.30
N PRO A 298 -16.90 -19.44 14.86
CA PRO A 298 -18.07 -18.74 14.33
C PRO A 298 -18.64 -17.66 15.26
N HIS A 299 -18.61 -17.90 16.57
CA HIS A 299 -19.11 -16.95 17.55
C HIS A 299 -18.23 -15.68 17.69
N ILE A 300 -16.97 -15.73 17.24
CA ILE A 300 -16.09 -14.56 17.14
C ILE A 300 -16.39 -13.76 15.89
N LEU A 301 -16.61 -14.44 14.76
CA LEU A 301 -17.02 -13.80 13.50
C LEU A 301 -18.36 -13.07 13.67
N ASP A 302 -19.32 -13.68 14.37
CA ASP A 302 -20.60 -13.02 14.68
C ASP A 302 -20.42 -11.75 15.54
N LYS A 303 -19.51 -11.77 16.51
CA LYS A 303 -19.18 -10.56 17.30
C LYS A 303 -18.57 -9.46 16.45
N MET A 304 -17.64 -9.81 15.56
CA MET A 304 -17.06 -8.85 14.60
C MET A 304 -18.14 -8.25 13.71
N ARG A 305 -19.04 -9.09 13.19
CA ARG A 305 -20.17 -8.70 12.36
C ARG A 305 -21.09 -7.71 13.07
N GLN A 306 -21.52 -8.02 14.29
CA GLN A 306 -22.42 -7.15 15.07
C GLN A 306 -21.80 -5.79 15.37
N GLN A 307 -20.50 -5.77 15.67
CA GLN A 307 -19.78 -4.52 15.85
C GLN A 307 -19.69 -3.74 14.53
N LEU A 308 -19.29 -4.38 13.44
CA LEU A 308 -19.18 -3.72 12.14
C LEU A 308 -20.54 -3.20 11.63
N LEU A 309 -21.63 -3.93 11.87
CA LEU A 309 -23.00 -3.49 11.57
C LEU A 309 -23.37 -2.21 12.33
N THR A 310 -22.92 -2.10 13.58
CA THR A 310 -23.12 -0.89 14.38
C THR A 310 -22.38 0.30 13.78
N VAL A 311 -21.14 0.09 13.32
CA VAL A 311 -20.35 1.13 12.63
C VAL A 311 -21.01 1.51 11.31
N ALA A 312 -21.37 0.54 10.48
CA ALA A 312 -21.98 0.75 9.16
C ALA A 312 -23.23 1.64 9.24
N LYS A 313 -24.14 1.32 10.17
CA LYS A 313 -25.38 2.09 10.37
C LYS A 313 -25.16 3.52 10.84
N ARG A 314 -24.10 3.76 11.63
CA ARG A 314 -23.78 5.11 12.13
C ARG A 314 -23.17 5.98 11.03
N GLU A 315 -22.44 5.35 10.12
CA GLU A 315 -21.62 6.01 9.10
C GLU A 315 -22.31 6.00 7.73
N GLU A 316 -23.64 5.87 7.71
CA GLU A 316 -24.46 6.01 6.51
C GLU A 316 -24.25 7.41 5.90
N GLY A 317 -23.52 7.48 4.79
CA GLY A 317 -23.18 8.73 4.12
C GLY A 317 -22.00 8.61 3.15
N TRP A 318 -21.88 9.58 2.24
CA TRP A 318 -20.78 9.65 1.28
C TRP A 318 -19.58 10.38 1.89
N GLY A 319 -18.39 9.76 1.84
CA GLY A 319 -17.12 10.37 2.23
C GLY A 319 -16.11 10.35 1.09
N THR A 320 -15.18 11.30 1.07
CA THR A 320 -14.13 11.34 0.01
C THR A 320 -12.98 10.40 0.36
N TYR A 321 -12.71 9.42 -0.51
CA TYR A 321 -11.58 8.50 -0.42
C TYR A 321 -10.87 8.39 -1.78
N GLY A 322 -9.57 8.68 -1.81
CA GLY A 322 -8.79 8.68 -3.06
C GLY A 322 -9.29 9.68 -4.10
N GLY A 323 -9.90 10.79 -3.68
CA GLY A 323 -10.51 11.79 -4.57
C GLY A 323 -11.90 11.43 -5.10
N GLN A 324 -12.47 10.27 -4.71
CA GLN A 324 -13.81 9.84 -5.10
C GLN A 324 -14.76 9.83 -3.90
N GLN A 325 -16.04 10.13 -4.12
CA GLN A 325 -17.08 9.93 -3.11
C GLN A 325 -17.34 8.42 -2.98
N ARG A 326 -17.15 7.88 -1.78
CA ARG A 326 -17.37 6.47 -1.43
C ARG A 326 -18.19 6.41 -0.16
N ASN A 327 -19.18 5.52 -0.13
CA ASN A 327 -19.95 5.25 1.08
C ASN A 327 -19.24 4.17 1.88
N PHE A 328 -18.76 4.49 3.09
CA PHE A 328 -18.12 3.52 3.98
C PHE A 328 -19.09 2.38 4.34
N ALA A 329 -20.38 2.70 4.50
CA ALA A 329 -21.40 1.72 4.86
C ALA A 329 -21.54 0.61 3.81
N ASP A 330 -21.41 0.93 2.51
CA ASP A 330 -21.50 -0.07 1.43
C ASP A 330 -20.40 -1.14 1.55
N TYR A 331 -19.17 -0.72 1.88
CA TYR A 331 -18.07 -1.65 2.16
C TYR A 331 -18.32 -2.42 3.45
N ALA A 332 -18.84 -1.76 4.48
CA ALA A 332 -19.07 -2.45 5.75
C ALA A 332 -20.16 -3.52 5.62
N PHE A 333 -21.24 -3.25 4.87
CA PHE A 333 -22.33 -4.19 4.62
C PHE A 333 -21.92 -5.42 3.83
N HIS A 334 -21.08 -5.28 2.80
CA HIS A 334 -20.62 -6.46 2.08
C HIS A 334 -19.62 -7.28 2.93
N MET A 335 -18.85 -6.67 3.83
CA MET A 335 -17.96 -7.41 4.74
C MET A 335 -18.79 -8.17 5.79
N ILE A 336 -19.87 -7.55 6.26
CA ILE A 336 -20.86 -8.19 7.14
C ILE A 336 -21.42 -9.46 6.48
N GLN A 337 -21.75 -9.43 5.19
CA GLN A 337 -22.18 -10.62 4.45
C GLN A 337 -21.09 -11.70 4.40
N LEU A 338 -19.83 -11.34 4.14
CA LEU A 338 -18.72 -12.31 4.17
C LEU A 338 -18.50 -12.92 5.56
N LEU A 339 -18.78 -12.18 6.63
CA LEU A 339 -18.71 -12.70 8.01
C LEU A 339 -19.89 -13.63 8.35
N GLU A 340 -21.02 -13.52 7.66
CA GLU A 340 -22.19 -14.42 7.79
C GLU A 340 -21.98 -15.75 7.06
N GLU A 341 -21.28 -15.70 5.92
CA GLU A 341 -21.04 -16.86 5.06
C GLU A 341 -19.53 -17.11 4.86
N PRO A 342 -18.77 -17.47 5.92
CA PRO A 342 -17.33 -17.66 5.80
C PRO A 342 -16.95 -18.75 4.78
N SER A 343 -17.85 -19.71 4.49
CA SER A 343 -17.62 -20.71 3.44
C SER A 343 -17.55 -20.14 2.01
N LEU A 344 -18.05 -18.93 1.74
CA LEU A 344 -17.85 -18.25 0.45
C LEU A 344 -16.37 -17.84 0.23
N ALA A 345 -15.59 -17.67 1.29
CA ALA A 345 -14.16 -17.44 1.20
C ALA A 345 -13.37 -18.68 0.71
N GLY A 346 -13.95 -19.88 0.86
CA GLY A 346 -13.31 -21.16 0.53
C GLY A 346 -13.76 -21.80 -0.79
N VAL A 347 -14.69 -21.21 -1.55
CA VAL A 347 -15.21 -21.82 -2.81
C VAL A 347 -14.18 -21.76 -3.96
N GLY A 348 -13.13 -20.97 -3.83
CA GLY A 348 -11.96 -21.07 -4.69
C GLY A 348 -10.81 -21.68 -3.92
N GLY A 349 -10.25 -22.80 -4.39
CA GLY A 349 -8.87 -23.22 -4.07
C GLY A 349 -7.82 -22.22 -4.60
N TYR A 350 -8.09 -20.93 -4.47
CA TYR A 350 -7.27 -19.82 -4.88
C TYR A 350 -6.25 -19.60 -3.77
N ARG A 351 -5.10 -20.26 -3.88
CA ARG A 351 -3.88 -19.67 -3.36
C ARG A 351 -3.58 -18.49 -4.28
N PRO A 352 -3.75 -17.23 -3.85
CA PRO A 352 -3.28 -16.14 -4.67
C PRO A 352 -1.78 -16.36 -4.93
N PRO A 353 -1.30 -16.22 -6.18
CA PRO A 353 0.13 -16.10 -6.40
C PRO A 353 0.65 -14.96 -5.49
N PRO A 354 1.92 -14.99 -5.05
CA PRO A 354 2.48 -13.89 -4.28
C PRO A 354 2.29 -12.60 -5.08
N TYR A 355 1.29 -11.79 -4.71
CA TYR A 355 0.99 -10.56 -5.40
C TYR A 355 2.16 -9.59 -5.19
N SER A 356 2.96 -9.41 -6.24
CA SER A 356 3.52 -8.11 -6.57
C SER A 356 2.39 -7.30 -7.20
N LEU A 357 1.80 -6.39 -6.43
CA LEU A 357 0.92 -5.37 -7.02
C LEU A 357 1.76 -4.54 -8.02
N PRO A 358 1.25 -4.27 -9.24
CA PRO A 358 1.93 -3.38 -10.17
C PRO A 358 2.04 -1.95 -9.64
#